data_AF-A0A8H5E1A7-F1
#
_entry.id   AF-A0A8H5E1A7-F1
#
_cell.length_a   1.000
_cell.length_b   1.000
_cell.length_c   1.000
_cell.angle_alpha   90.00
_cell.angle_beta   90.00
_cell.angle_gamma   90.00
#
_symmetry.space_group_name_H-M   'P 1'
#
loop_
_entity.id
_entity.type
_entity.pdbx_description
1 polymer ?
#
loop_
_entity_poly.entity_id
_entity_poly.type
_entity_poly.pdbx_seq_one_letter_code
_entity_poly.pdbx_strand_id
1 'polypeptide(L)'
;MTSNSIALLSKSWYVGYLHENPEIEILLLRKGIQPLNEDAFLQIVDLALTSEQDGRVDDSHLLTGLESAAIRELSAQGFDVTSHGVLNEARSSILLASVLAEKEAQDVAPREGRIAVVAAAEWFKRIPSPLSPVFASVADSATLRIAIMHLIKTRFSNLILVPTDQISEDKPLPNFGVDSMIASEFRSWFWAVLRIDILFLDIMSTETSLGTLAELVERKL
;
A
#
# COMPACT_ATOMS: atom_id res chain seq x y z
N MET A 1 -32.68 12.41 -19.90
CA MET A 1 -32.67 12.47 -18.42
C MET A 1 -31.70 11.41 -17.93
N THR A 2 -30.41 11.69 -18.05
CA THR A 2 -29.33 10.88 -17.48
C THR A 2 -29.03 11.46 -16.11
N SER A 3 -29.15 10.62 -15.09
CA SER A 3 -28.95 11.00 -13.69
C SER A 3 -27.46 11.21 -13.45
N ASN A 4 -27.02 12.47 -13.29
CA ASN A 4 -25.65 12.81 -12.89
C ASN A 4 -25.46 12.41 -11.42
N SER A 5 -24.67 11.37 -11.17
CA SER A 5 -24.27 10.97 -9.83
C SER A 5 -22.95 11.65 -9.47
N ILE A 6 -23.03 12.68 -8.64
CA ILE A 6 -21.88 13.27 -7.95
C ILE A 6 -21.47 12.31 -6.83
N ALA A 7 -20.35 11.60 -7.00
CA ALA A 7 -19.72 10.86 -5.92
C ALA A 7 -18.80 11.80 -5.14
N LEU A 8 -19.38 12.62 -4.26
CA LEU A 8 -18.63 13.40 -3.27
C LEU A 8 -18.07 12.45 -2.21
N LEU A 9 -16.81 12.06 -2.34
CA LEU A 9 -16.02 11.59 -1.19
C LEU A 9 -15.56 12.82 -0.38
N SER A 10 -16.53 13.57 0.13
CA SER A 10 -16.30 14.63 1.12
C SER A 10 -16.43 14.02 2.52
N LYS A 11 -15.37 14.08 3.33
CA LYS A 11 -15.38 13.65 4.73
C LYS A 11 -15.03 14.85 5.60
N SER A 12 -16.06 15.49 6.16
CA SER A 12 -15.95 16.66 7.03
C SER A 12 -15.52 16.28 8.45
N TRP A 13 -14.59 17.04 9.05
CA TRP A 13 -14.06 16.81 10.42
C TRP A 13 -15.13 16.81 11.53
N TYR A 14 -16.28 17.46 11.32
CA TYR A 14 -17.30 17.66 12.37
C TYR A 14 -18.60 16.86 12.16
N VAL A 15 -18.81 16.28 10.99
CA VAL A 15 -20.04 15.53 10.68
C VAL A 15 -19.71 14.34 9.79
N GLY A 16 -19.89 13.13 10.30
CA GLY A 16 -19.88 11.91 9.50
C GLY A 16 -19.25 10.71 10.17
N TYR A 17 -19.26 9.60 9.43
CA TYR A 17 -18.85 8.27 9.87
C TYR A 17 -17.42 8.19 10.45
N LEU A 18 -16.50 9.08 10.05
CA LEU A 18 -15.12 9.04 10.51
C LEU A 18 -14.97 9.52 11.97
N HIS A 19 -15.79 10.47 12.40
CA HIS A 19 -15.81 10.95 13.79
C HIS A 19 -16.22 9.84 14.76
N GLU A 20 -17.10 8.94 14.30
CA GLU A 20 -17.59 7.80 15.08
C GLU A 20 -16.65 6.58 15.02
N ASN A 21 -15.65 6.57 14.12
CA ASN A 21 -14.77 5.43 13.87
C ASN A 21 -13.30 5.89 13.70
N PRO A 22 -12.61 6.29 14.79
CA PRO A 22 -11.25 6.85 14.76
C PRO A 22 -10.19 5.90 14.19
N GLU A 23 -10.40 4.59 14.30
CA GLU A 23 -9.54 3.57 13.71
C GLU A 23 -9.51 3.64 12.17
N ILE A 24 -10.61 4.06 11.55
CA ILE A 24 -10.71 4.23 10.10
C ILE A 24 -10.02 5.52 9.67
N GLU A 25 -10.02 6.56 10.51
CA GLU A 25 -9.30 7.81 10.25
C GLU A 25 -7.81 7.60 10.14
N ILE A 26 -7.23 6.97 11.18
CA ILE A 26 -5.81 6.64 11.23
C ILE A 26 -5.41 5.89 9.97
N LEU A 27 -6.24 4.93 9.56
CA LEU A 27 -6.01 4.16 8.36
C LEU A 27 -6.05 4.98 7.06
N LEU A 28 -7.01 5.90 6.91
CA LEU A 28 -7.10 6.74 5.70
C LEU A 28 -5.92 7.70 5.60
N LEU A 29 -5.50 8.27 6.73
CA LEU A 29 -4.29 9.10 6.83
C LEU A 29 -3.05 8.32 6.39
N ARG A 30 -2.93 7.05 6.78
CA ARG A 30 -1.86 6.15 6.31
C ARG A 30 -1.85 5.94 4.79
N LYS A 31 -3.01 6.08 4.13
CA LYS A 31 -3.14 5.99 2.67
C LYS A 31 -2.94 7.34 1.96
N GLY A 32 -2.54 8.39 2.68
CA GLY A 32 -2.42 9.75 2.14
C GLY A 32 -3.78 10.41 1.87
N ILE A 33 -4.87 9.84 2.42
CA ILE A 33 -6.22 10.40 2.32
C ILE A 33 -6.46 11.25 3.55
N GLN A 34 -6.47 12.57 3.35
CA GLN A 34 -6.69 13.55 4.38
C GLN A 34 -8.17 13.85 4.55
N PRO A 35 -8.69 13.92 5.80
CA PRO A 35 -10.02 14.43 6.06
C PRO A 35 -10.12 15.91 5.69
N LEU A 36 -11.26 16.30 5.14
CA LEU A 36 -11.52 17.64 4.63
C LEU A 36 -12.22 18.45 5.72
N ASN A 37 -11.73 19.64 6.09
CA ASN A 37 -12.46 20.46 7.06
C ASN A 37 -13.66 21.17 6.40
N GLU A 38 -14.55 21.75 7.21
CA GLU A 38 -15.76 22.42 6.70
C GLU A 38 -15.43 23.57 5.75
N ASP A 39 -14.43 24.40 6.09
CA ASP A 39 -14.00 25.51 5.25
C ASP A 39 -13.53 25.05 3.86
N ALA A 40 -12.71 24.00 3.81
CA ALA A 40 -12.24 23.42 2.56
C ALA A 40 -13.38 22.75 1.78
N PHE A 41 -14.33 22.13 2.48
CA PHE A 41 -15.53 21.58 1.85
C PHE A 41 -16.38 22.66 1.19
N LEU A 42 -16.63 23.76 1.87
CA LEU A 42 -17.39 24.88 1.31
C LEU A 42 -16.66 25.49 0.11
N GLN A 43 -15.34 25.64 0.17
CA GLN A 43 -14.54 26.10 -0.97
C GLN A 43 -14.65 25.18 -2.18
N ILE A 44 -14.67 23.86 -1.97
CA ILE A 44 -14.85 22.88 -3.04
C ILE A 44 -16.25 22.99 -3.68
N VAL A 45 -17.28 23.19 -2.86
CA VAL A 45 -18.65 23.39 -3.36
C VAL A 45 -18.74 24.69 -4.16
N ASP A 46 -18.17 25.79 -3.67
CA ASP A 46 -18.15 27.06 -4.38
C ASP A 46 -17.40 26.96 -5.72
N LEU A 47 -16.27 26.26 -5.74
CA LEU A 47 -15.51 25.99 -6.95
C LEU A 47 -16.34 25.19 -7.96
N ALA A 48 -17.01 24.13 -7.51
CA ALA A 48 -17.89 23.31 -8.34
C ALA A 48 -19.00 24.17 -8.97
N LEU A 49 -19.73 24.94 -8.16
CA LEU A 49 -20.82 25.82 -8.60
C LEU A 49 -20.36 26.92 -9.57
N THR A 50 -19.15 27.45 -9.37
CA THR A 50 -18.57 28.47 -10.27
C THR A 50 -18.17 27.85 -11.61
N SER A 51 -17.61 26.63 -11.59
CA SER A 51 -17.13 25.94 -12.78
C SER A 51 -18.24 25.49 -13.74
N GLU A 52 -19.45 25.24 -13.21
CA GLU A 52 -20.66 24.99 -14.00
C GLU A 52 -21.02 26.18 -14.91
N GLN A 53 -20.71 27.41 -14.49
CA GLN A 53 -21.01 28.62 -15.28
C GLN A 53 -20.18 28.72 -16.57
N ASP A 54 -19.00 28.08 -16.61
CA ASP A 54 -18.11 28.07 -17.77
C ASP A 54 -18.38 26.92 -18.75
N GLY A 55 -19.34 26.02 -18.46
CA GLY A 55 -19.84 25.00 -19.40
C GLY A 55 -18.84 23.91 -19.82
N ARG A 56 -17.72 23.75 -19.10
CA ARG A 56 -16.64 22.80 -19.46
C ARG A 56 -16.61 21.52 -18.61
N VAL A 57 -17.53 21.37 -17.65
CA VAL A 57 -17.39 20.44 -16.52
C VAL A 57 -18.32 19.23 -16.59
N ASP A 58 -19.21 19.15 -17.58
CA ASP A 58 -20.26 18.10 -17.66
C ASP A 58 -19.72 16.65 -17.54
N ASP A 59 -18.42 16.41 -17.80
CA ASP A 59 -17.76 15.10 -17.68
C ASP A 59 -16.57 15.05 -16.67
N SER A 60 -16.35 16.09 -15.85
CA SER A 60 -15.17 16.17 -14.96
C SER A 60 -15.49 15.82 -13.50
N HIS A 61 -14.71 14.92 -12.90
CA HIS A 61 -14.78 14.61 -11.47
C HIS A 61 -13.71 15.37 -10.69
N LEU A 62 -14.09 16.01 -9.58
CA LEU A 62 -13.16 16.60 -8.63
C LEU A 62 -12.75 15.55 -7.59
N LEU A 63 -11.45 15.29 -7.48
CA LEU A 63 -10.87 14.40 -6.46
C LEU A 63 -10.12 15.25 -5.44
N THR A 64 -10.52 15.13 -4.17
CA THR A 64 -10.02 15.96 -3.06
C THR A 64 -9.51 15.09 -1.93
N GLY A 65 -8.73 15.68 -1.02
CA GLY A 65 -8.20 14.95 0.14
C GLY A 65 -7.05 14.00 -0.19
N LEU A 66 -6.43 14.11 -1.37
CA LEU A 66 -5.17 13.43 -1.68
C LEU A 66 -4.01 14.40 -1.51
N GLU A 67 -3.15 14.14 -0.53
CA GLU A 67 -1.97 14.97 -0.27
C GLU A 67 -0.69 14.14 -0.41
N SER A 68 0.29 14.68 -1.15
CA SER A 68 1.58 13.99 -1.32
C SER A 68 2.52 14.13 -0.13
N ALA A 69 2.33 15.08 0.78
CA ALA A 69 3.23 15.33 1.91
C ALA A 69 3.39 14.10 2.82
N ALA A 70 2.28 13.50 3.26
CA ALA A 70 2.30 12.29 4.08
C ALA A 70 2.95 11.10 3.34
N ILE A 71 2.68 10.97 2.02
CA ILE A 71 3.29 9.93 1.18
C ILE A 71 4.81 10.12 1.11
N ARG A 72 5.27 11.37 0.97
CA ARG A 72 6.69 11.73 0.94
C ARG A 72 7.36 11.42 2.27
N GLU A 73 6.74 11.76 3.39
CA GLU A 73 7.28 11.50 4.73
C GLU A 73 7.43 9.99 4.98
N LEU A 74 6.39 9.21 4.67
CA LEU A 74 6.43 7.76 4.78
C LEU A 74 7.48 7.13 3.84
N SER A 75 7.61 7.65 2.61
CA SER A 75 8.67 7.21 1.70
C SER A 75 10.07 7.56 2.23
N ALA A 76 10.26 8.70 2.90
CA ALA A 76 11.52 9.08 3.51
C ALA A 76 11.88 8.18 4.71
N GLN A 77 10.87 7.61 5.38
CA GLN A 77 11.03 6.59 6.42
C GLN A 77 11.33 5.19 5.85
N GLY A 78 11.38 5.04 4.52
CA GLY A 78 11.71 3.79 3.83
C GLY A 78 10.53 2.90 3.50
N PHE A 79 9.29 3.36 3.70
CA PHE A 79 8.10 2.59 3.35
C PHE A 79 7.81 2.64 1.85
N ASP A 80 7.40 1.52 1.27
CA ASP A 80 6.88 1.48 -0.11
C ASP A 80 5.39 1.84 -0.14
N VAL A 81 5.14 3.16 -0.22
CA VAL A 81 3.80 3.74 -0.34
C VAL A 81 3.36 3.85 -1.80
N THR A 82 4.30 3.82 -2.75
CA THR A 82 4.02 3.97 -4.19
C THR A 82 3.25 2.80 -4.80
N SER A 83 3.40 1.61 -4.20
CA SER A 83 2.66 0.41 -4.59
C SER A 83 1.26 0.30 -3.97
N HIS A 84 0.79 1.30 -3.20
CA HIS A 84 -0.54 1.28 -2.58
C HIS A 84 -1.66 1.67 -3.55
N GLY A 85 -2.79 0.97 -3.44
CA GLY A 85 -3.86 0.93 -4.45
C GLY A 85 -4.36 2.27 -4.97
N VAL A 86 -4.48 3.31 -4.12
CA VAL A 86 -4.98 4.63 -4.54
C VAL A 86 -4.04 5.32 -5.53
N LEU A 87 -2.73 5.10 -5.41
CA LEU A 87 -1.73 5.68 -6.33
C LEU A 87 -1.56 4.87 -7.61
N ASN A 88 -1.93 3.59 -7.60
CA ASN A 88 -1.87 2.71 -8.77
C ASN A 88 -3.10 2.86 -9.70
N GLU A 89 -4.08 3.66 -9.29
CA GLU A 89 -5.23 4.00 -10.13
C GLU A 89 -4.83 4.93 -11.28
N ALA A 90 -5.39 4.70 -12.47
CA ALA A 90 -5.07 5.48 -13.67
C ALA A 90 -5.28 7.00 -13.46
N ARG A 91 -6.28 7.37 -12.66
CA ARG A 91 -6.60 8.78 -12.33
C ARG A 91 -5.58 9.43 -11.41
N SER A 92 -4.82 8.65 -10.64
CA SER A 92 -3.76 9.12 -9.74
C SER A 92 -2.37 9.09 -10.38
N SER A 93 -2.27 8.69 -11.66
CA SER A 93 -1.00 8.51 -12.37
C SER A 93 -0.12 9.76 -12.38
N ILE A 94 -0.71 10.95 -12.52
CA ILE A 94 0.03 12.23 -12.48
C ILE A 94 0.61 12.48 -11.08
N LEU A 95 -0.16 12.21 -10.03
CA LEU A 95 0.30 12.34 -8.65
C LEU A 95 1.44 11.35 -8.38
N LEU A 96 1.28 10.09 -8.79
CA LEU A 96 2.33 9.07 -8.68
C LEU A 96 3.59 9.49 -9.44
N ALA A 97 3.47 9.98 -10.67
CA ALA A 97 4.60 10.45 -11.46
C ALA A 97 5.34 11.60 -10.77
N SER A 98 4.63 12.53 -10.13
CA SER A 98 5.24 13.62 -9.37
C SER A 98 6.07 13.11 -8.17
N VAL A 99 5.55 12.12 -7.45
CA VAL A 99 6.23 11.51 -6.30
C VAL A 99 7.47 10.72 -6.76
N LEU A 100 7.37 9.99 -7.89
CA LEU A 100 8.49 9.23 -8.45
C LEU A 100 9.61 10.14 -8.98
N ALA A 101 9.27 11.20 -9.72
CA ALA A 101 10.25 12.13 -10.29
C ALA A 101 11.10 12.82 -9.20
N GLU A 102 10.50 13.14 -8.05
CA GLU A 102 11.24 13.71 -6.92
C GLU A 102 12.15 12.67 -6.22
N LYS A 103 11.69 11.42 -6.09
CA LYS A 103 12.52 10.33 -5.55
C LYS A 103 13.76 10.10 -6.42
N GLU A 104 13.60 10.11 -7.73
CA GLU A 104 14.71 10.03 -8.69
C GLU A 104 15.67 11.22 -8.55
N ALA A 105 15.16 12.43 -8.32
CA ALA A 105 15.98 13.61 -8.09
C ALA A 105 16.77 13.58 -6.76
N GLN A 106 16.24 12.92 -5.72
CA GLN A 106 16.93 12.70 -4.44
C GLN A 106 17.96 11.58 -4.49
N ASP A 107 17.74 10.54 -5.32
CA ASP A 107 18.66 9.41 -5.49
C ASP A 107 19.90 9.73 -6.37
N VAL A 108 20.08 10.99 -6.80
CA VAL A 108 21.27 11.45 -7.57
C VAL A 108 22.55 11.56 -6.70
N ALA A 109 22.50 11.24 -5.41
CA ALA A 109 23.71 10.96 -4.64
C ALA A 109 24.31 9.61 -5.10
N PRO A 110 25.63 9.52 -5.36
CA PRO A 110 26.20 8.37 -6.05
C PRO A 110 26.06 7.10 -5.19
N ARG A 111 25.09 6.25 -5.53
CA ARG A 111 25.12 4.85 -5.13
C ARG A 111 26.28 4.21 -5.87
N GLU A 112 27.42 4.07 -5.19
CA GLU A 112 28.50 3.20 -5.63
C GLU A 112 27.91 1.82 -5.92
N GLY A 113 27.72 1.54 -7.20
CA GLY A 113 27.19 0.30 -7.71
C GLY A 113 28.16 -0.84 -7.41
N ARG A 114 28.03 -1.44 -6.22
CA ARG A 114 28.33 -2.85 -6.08
C ARG A 114 27.16 -3.63 -6.68
N ILE A 115 27.18 -3.76 -8.00
CA ILE A 115 26.57 -4.92 -8.64
C ILE A 115 27.51 -6.09 -8.33
N ALA A 116 27.48 -6.57 -7.09
CA ALA A 116 27.92 -7.92 -6.84
C ALA A 116 26.90 -8.79 -7.57
N VAL A 117 27.31 -9.43 -8.66
CA VAL A 117 26.59 -10.57 -9.21
C VAL A 117 26.73 -11.67 -8.17
N VAL A 118 25.93 -11.58 -7.10
CA VAL A 118 25.85 -12.63 -6.10
C VAL A 118 25.21 -13.81 -6.82
N ALA A 119 25.93 -14.92 -6.87
CA ALA A 119 25.43 -16.14 -7.50
C ALA A 119 24.08 -16.47 -6.87
N ALA A 120 23.02 -16.44 -7.68
CA ALA A 120 21.68 -16.76 -7.23
C ALA A 120 21.71 -18.14 -6.55
N ALA A 121 21.17 -18.21 -5.34
CA ALA A 121 21.18 -19.42 -4.54
C ALA A 121 20.50 -20.58 -5.29
N GLU A 122 20.87 -21.84 -4.99
CA GLU A 122 20.37 -23.00 -5.74
C GLU A 122 18.85 -23.13 -5.70
N TRP A 123 18.20 -22.69 -4.62
CA TRP A 123 16.75 -22.70 -4.50
C TRP A 123 16.07 -21.76 -5.51
N PHE A 124 16.71 -20.66 -5.90
CA PHE A 124 16.15 -19.68 -6.83
C PHE A 124 15.90 -20.28 -8.22
N LYS A 125 16.75 -21.23 -8.64
CA LYS A 125 16.59 -21.98 -9.90
C LYS A 125 15.36 -22.89 -9.91
N ARG A 126 14.82 -23.23 -8.74
CA ARG A 126 13.63 -24.09 -8.60
C ARG A 126 12.32 -23.30 -8.63
N ILE A 127 12.39 -21.97 -8.58
CA ILE A 127 11.21 -21.10 -8.59
C ILE A 127 10.60 -21.05 -9.99
N PRO A 128 9.26 -21.15 -10.13
CA PRO A 128 8.60 -20.98 -11.41
C PRO A 128 8.97 -19.65 -12.08
N SER A 129 9.22 -19.68 -13.39
CA SER A 129 9.62 -18.49 -14.17
C SER A 129 8.73 -17.26 -13.97
N PRO A 130 7.38 -17.37 -13.81
CA PRO A 130 6.54 -16.21 -13.52
C PRO A 130 6.84 -15.51 -12.18
N LEU A 131 7.41 -16.23 -11.21
CA LEU A 131 7.70 -15.72 -9.87
C LEU A 131 9.16 -15.28 -9.69
N SER A 132 10.05 -15.59 -10.63
CA SER A 132 11.45 -15.14 -10.62
C SER A 132 11.64 -13.64 -10.37
N PRO A 133 10.88 -12.70 -10.96
CA PRO A 133 11.06 -11.27 -10.66
C PRO A 133 10.71 -10.90 -9.21
N VAL A 134 9.78 -11.63 -8.58
CA VAL A 134 9.38 -11.39 -7.18
C VAL A 134 10.52 -11.75 -6.23
N PHE A 135 11.21 -12.85 -6.50
CA PHE A 135 12.30 -13.34 -5.67
C PHE A 135 13.67 -12.74 -6.02
N ALA A 136 13.76 -11.93 -7.10
CA ALA A 136 15.04 -11.41 -7.59
C ALA A 136 15.77 -10.55 -6.55
N SER A 137 15.04 -9.76 -5.76
CA SER A 137 15.59 -8.92 -4.69
C SER A 137 16.09 -9.71 -3.46
N VAL A 138 15.74 -10.98 -3.36
CA VAL A 138 16.09 -11.87 -2.23
C VAL A 138 16.84 -13.13 -2.69
N ALA A 139 17.33 -13.14 -3.94
CA ALA A 139 17.95 -14.32 -4.57
C ALA A 139 19.30 -14.73 -3.93
N ASP A 140 19.90 -13.85 -3.14
CA ASP A 140 21.11 -14.04 -2.35
C ASP A 140 20.86 -14.73 -0.99
N SER A 141 19.59 -14.89 -0.59
CA SER A 141 19.23 -15.54 0.67
C SER A 141 19.70 -16.99 0.74
N ALA A 142 20.16 -17.42 1.92
CA ALA A 142 20.70 -18.77 2.12
C ALA A 142 19.68 -19.89 1.85
N THR A 143 18.40 -19.66 2.17
CA THR A 143 17.32 -20.64 1.97
C THR A 143 16.08 -19.97 1.38
N LEU A 144 15.24 -20.77 0.71
CA LEU A 144 13.94 -20.32 0.21
C LEU A 144 13.06 -19.78 1.35
N ARG A 145 13.06 -20.44 2.52
CA ARG A 145 12.30 -19.99 3.69
C ARG A 145 12.70 -18.58 4.15
N ILE A 146 14.00 -18.28 4.19
CA ILE A 146 14.49 -16.94 4.56
C ILE A 146 14.06 -15.91 3.52
N ALA A 147 14.14 -16.25 2.23
CA ALA A 147 13.71 -15.37 1.14
C ALA A 147 12.20 -15.06 1.22
N ILE A 148 11.36 -16.08 1.43
CA ILE A 148 9.91 -15.94 1.60
C ILE A 148 9.61 -15.09 2.84
N MET A 149 10.27 -15.38 3.96
CA MET A 149 10.08 -14.61 5.20
C MET A 149 10.40 -13.14 4.98
N HIS A 150 11.54 -12.83 4.35
CA HIS A 150 11.93 -11.46 4.05
C HIS A 150 10.86 -10.77 3.19
N LEU A 151 10.39 -11.40 2.11
CA LEU A 151 9.35 -10.86 1.24
C LEU A 151 8.04 -10.56 2.00
N ILE A 152 7.55 -11.54 2.77
CA ILE A 152 6.32 -11.43 3.55
C ILE A 152 6.45 -10.35 4.62
N LYS A 153 7.58 -10.31 5.34
CA LYS A 153 7.86 -9.35 6.41
C LYS A 153 7.99 -7.93 5.88
N THR A 154 8.69 -7.72 4.76
CA THR A 154 8.77 -6.41 4.10
C THR A 154 7.38 -5.95 3.64
N ARG A 155 6.58 -6.82 3.02
CA ARG A 155 5.22 -6.46 2.63
C ARG A 155 4.36 -6.11 3.84
N PHE A 156 4.42 -6.93 4.89
CA PHE A 156 3.65 -6.73 6.11
C PHE A 156 4.04 -5.42 6.79
N SER A 157 5.34 -5.14 6.91
CA SER A 157 5.91 -3.88 7.42
C SER A 157 5.35 -2.66 6.70
N ASN A 158 5.36 -2.67 5.36
CA ASN A 158 4.78 -1.61 4.55
C ASN A 158 3.27 -1.49 4.72
N LEU A 159 2.57 -2.61 4.94
CA LEU A 159 1.11 -2.64 5.08
C LEU A 159 0.64 -2.03 6.42
N ILE A 160 1.39 -2.26 7.50
CA ILE A 160 1.05 -1.74 8.83
C ILE A 160 1.82 -0.47 9.21
N LEU A 161 2.76 -0.03 8.36
CA LEU A 161 3.69 1.09 8.59
C LEU A 161 4.48 0.95 9.90
N VAL A 162 4.94 -0.26 10.17
CA VAL A 162 5.84 -0.56 11.29
C VAL A 162 7.16 -1.05 10.72
N PRO A 163 8.31 -0.48 11.14
CA PRO A 163 9.62 -0.90 10.66
C PRO A 163 9.87 -2.41 10.82
N THR A 164 10.56 -3.02 9.86
CA THR A 164 10.79 -4.47 9.84
C THR A 164 11.50 -5.00 11.09
N ASP A 165 12.33 -4.19 11.73
CA ASP A 165 13.05 -4.51 12.98
C ASP A 165 12.13 -4.65 14.19
N GLN A 166 10.98 -3.99 14.18
CA GLN A 166 9.99 -4.04 15.27
C GLN A 166 8.97 -5.18 15.09
N ILE A 167 9.04 -5.89 13.97
CA ILE A 167 8.13 -6.99 13.63
C ILE A 167 8.80 -8.32 13.99
N SER A 168 8.24 -8.96 15.02
CA SER A 168 8.60 -10.34 15.39
C SER A 168 7.88 -11.33 14.48
N GLU A 169 8.61 -12.36 14.02
CA GLU A 169 8.14 -13.37 13.07
C GLU A 169 7.22 -14.42 13.72
N ASP A 170 7.39 -14.63 15.02
CA ASP A 170 6.66 -15.64 15.80
C ASP A 170 5.43 -15.06 16.51
N LYS A 171 5.33 -13.74 16.60
CA LYS A 171 4.22 -13.07 17.27
C LYS A 171 2.96 -13.16 16.38
N PRO A 172 1.79 -13.48 16.97
CA PRO A 172 0.54 -13.52 16.22
C PRO A 172 0.18 -12.19 15.54
N LEU A 173 -0.38 -12.28 14.33
CA LEU A 173 -0.80 -11.14 13.52
C LEU A 173 -1.76 -10.17 14.25
N PRO A 174 -2.78 -10.64 15.01
CA PRO A 174 -3.68 -9.72 15.71
C PRO A 174 -2.97 -8.81 16.71
N ASN A 175 -1.81 -9.22 17.25
CA ASN A 175 -1.03 -8.41 18.19
C ASN A 175 -0.33 -7.21 17.54
N PHE A 176 -0.37 -7.11 16.20
CA PHE A 176 0.09 -5.96 15.43
C PHE A 176 -1.09 -5.09 14.94
N GLY A 177 -2.31 -5.35 15.42
CA GLY A 177 -3.50 -4.61 15.00
C GLY A 177 -4.02 -5.01 13.63
N VAL A 178 -3.79 -6.26 13.20
CA VAL A 178 -4.35 -6.77 11.95
C VAL A 178 -5.87 -6.89 12.08
N ASP A 179 -6.58 -6.08 11.31
CA ASP A 179 -8.03 -6.10 11.18
C ASP A 179 -8.47 -6.82 9.89
N SER A 180 -9.79 -6.89 9.68
CA SER A 180 -10.38 -7.55 8.51
C SER A 180 -9.95 -6.93 7.18
N MET A 181 -9.64 -5.64 7.16
CA MET A 181 -9.24 -4.96 5.94
C MET A 181 -7.75 -5.19 5.65
N ILE A 182 -6.88 -5.09 6.66
CA ILE A 182 -5.45 -5.44 6.55
C ILE A 182 -5.32 -6.90 6.09
N ALA A 183 -6.08 -7.82 6.69
CA ALA A 183 -6.08 -9.21 6.29
C ALA A 183 -6.55 -9.43 4.84
N SER A 184 -7.55 -8.68 4.39
CA SER A 184 -8.04 -8.74 3.00
C SER A 184 -7.01 -8.22 1.99
N GLU A 185 -6.32 -7.12 2.31
CA GLU A 185 -5.25 -6.56 1.49
C GLU A 185 -4.06 -7.52 1.42
N PHE A 186 -3.70 -8.11 2.56
CA PHE A 186 -2.59 -9.05 2.65
C PHE A 186 -2.89 -10.33 1.86
N ARG A 187 -4.11 -10.86 1.98
CA ARG A 187 -4.60 -11.98 1.16
C ARG A 187 -4.51 -11.67 -0.33
N SER A 188 -5.00 -10.50 -0.74
CA SER A 188 -5.02 -10.07 -2.13
C SER A 188 -3.60 -10.00 -2.70
N TRP A 189 -2.65 -9.54 -1.89
CA TRP A 189 -1.23 -9.52 -2.26
C TRP A 189 -0.64 -10.92 -2.50
N PHE A 190 -0.92 -11.91 -1.63
CA PHE A 190 -0.45 -13.30 -1.84
C PHE A 190 -0.92 -13.85 -3.19
N TRP A 191 -2.16 -13.59 -3.59
CA TRP A 191 -2.68 -13.99 -4.89
C TRP A 191 -2.06 -13.19 -6.04
N ALA A 192 -1.95 -11.87 -5.90
CA ALA A 192 -1.46 -10.99 -6.96
C ALA A 192 0.01 -11.25 -7.30
N VAL A 193 0.84 -11.46 -6.27
CA VAL A 193 2.30 -11.54 -6.40
C VAL A 193 2.79 -12.98 -6.44
N LEU A 194 2.32 -13.84 -5.53
CA LEU A 194 2.80 -15.21 -5.39
C LEU A 194 1.90 -16.25 -6.08
N ARG A 195 0.70 -15.85 -6.54
CA ARG A 195 -0.33 -16.76 -7.09
C ARG A 195 -0.75 -17.86 -6.11
N ILE A 196 -0.64 -17.57 -4.82
CA ILE A 196 -1.01 -18.48 -3.73
C ILE A 196 -2.28 -17.96 -3.07
N ASP A 197 -3.30 -18.81 -3.00
CA ASP A 197 -4.51 -18.50 -2.21
C ASP A 197 -4.30 -18.90 -0.74
N ILE A 198 -4.56 -17.95 0.14
CA ILE A 198 -4.54 -18.11 1.60
C ILE A 198 -5.94 -17.79 2.10
N LEU A 199 -6.52 -18.66 2.93
CA LEU A 199 -7.87 -18.44 3.44
C LEU A 199 -7.86 -17.20 4.35
N PHE A 200 -8.87 -16.34 4.18
CA PHE A 200 -9.02 -15.14 5.01
C PHE A 200 -9.06 -15.46 6.52
N LEU A 201 -9.74 -16.55 6.89
CA LEU A 201 -9.81 -17.01 8.27
C LEU A 201 -8.45 -17.44 8.82
N ASP A 202 -7.56 -17.97 7.98
CA ASP A 202 -6.20 -18.31 8.40
C ASP A 202 -5.42 -17.05 8.75
N ILE A 203 -5.59 -15.96 8.01
CA ILE A 203 -4.90 -14.68 8.31
C ILE A 203 -5.45 -14.04 9.58
N MET A 204 -6.76 -14.15 9.82
CA MET A 204 -7.44 -13.58 10.98
C MET A 204 -7.34 -14.42 12.26
N SER A 205 -6.77 -15.63 12.18
CA SER A 205 -6.62 -16.51 13.34
C SER A 205 -5.67 -15.91 14.38
N THR A 206 -5.99 -16.15 15.66
CA THR A 206 -5.20 -15.69 16.82
C THR A 206 -3.85 -16.38 16.96
N GLU A 207 -3.63 -17.47 16.23
CA GLU A 207 -2.39 -18.25 16.27
C GLU A 207 -1.49 -18.01 15.06
N THR A 208 -2.00 -17.33 14.03
CA THR A 208 -1.24 -17.12 12.79
C THR A 208 -0.18 -16.06 12.98
N SER A 209 1.05 -16.42 12.64
CA SER A 209 2.23 -15.55 12.61
C SER A 209 2.84 -15.46 11.21
N LEU A 210 3.77 -14.53 10.98
CA LEU A 210 4.50 -14.46 9.71
C LEU A 210 5.28 -15.75 9.45
N GLY A 211 5.80 -16.39 10.51
CA GLY A 211 6.43 -17.71 10.47
C GLY A 211 5.53 -18.77 9.85
N THR A 212 4.31 -18.91 10.36
CA THR A 212 3.34 -19.90 9.87
C THR A 212 2.90 -19.64 8.43
N LEU A 213 2.77 -18.36 8.03
CA LEU A 213 2.43 -18.00 6.65
C LEU A 213 3.57 -18.30 5.68
N ALA A 214 4.82 -18.02 6.07
CA ALA A 214 5.99 -18.37 5.26
C ALA A 214 6.10 -19.89 5.04
N GLU A 215 5.76 -20.67 6.07
CA GLU A 215 5.69 -22.14 6.04
C GLU A 215 4.60 -22.67 5.10
N LEU A 216 3.45 -21.98 5.07
CA LEU A 216 2.35 -22.30 4.18
C LEU A 216 2.73 -21.98 2.72
N VAL A 217 3.35 -20.82 2.48
CA VAL A 217 3.82 -20.40 1.17
C VAL A 217 4.89 -21.34 0.63
N GLU A 218 5.89 -21.70 1.44
CA GLU A 218 6.96 -22.63 1.06
C GLU A 218 6.42 -24.00 0.63
N ARG A 219 5.36 -24.50 1.27
CA ARG A 219 4.73 -25.78 0.89
C ARG A 219 3.90 -25.72 -0.40
N LYS A 220 3.47 -24.52 -0.82
CA LYS A 220 2.62 -24.31 -2.00
C LYS A 220 3.40 -23.87 -3.26
N LEU A 221 4.66 -23.48 -3.09
CA LEU A 221 5.62 -23.18 -4.16
C LEU A 221 6.19 -24.47 -4.77
#